data_AF-A0A060CBY7-F1
#
_entry.id   AF-A0A060CBY7-F1
#
_cell.length_a   1.000
_cell.length_b   1.000
_cell.length_c   1.000
_cell.angle_alpha   90.00
_cell.angle_beta   90.00
_cell.angle_gamma   90.00
#
_symmetry.space_group_name_H-M   'P 1'
#
loop_
_entity.id
_entity.type
_entity.pdbx_description
1 polymer ?
#
loop_
_entity_poly.entity_id
_entity_poly.type
_entity_poly.pdbx_seq_one_letter_code
_entity_poly.pdbx_strand_id
1 'polypeptide(L)'
;SGPHRVVPNGIEPREWIGQQPSPPRWFSRIPGPTAVYVGTLDSRLDVDGLIDLAAARPELSIVLIGPAPDTAVVARLRRERNIHIRGEVGREEVVAVLRNSDLTLLAHRVTPLTEAMSPLKVYEY
;
A
#
# COMPACT_ATOMS: atom_id res chain seq x y z
N SER A 1 -5.79 -12.52 12.63
CA SER A 1 -6.47 -11.47 11.86
C SER A 1 -6.07 -10.12 12.42
N GLY A 2 -4.96 -9.55 11.95
CA GLY A 2 -4.55 -8.19 12.32
C GLY A 2 -5.36 -7.12 11.57
N PRO A 3 -5.40 -5.86 12.04
CA PRO A 3 -6.17 -4.81 11.38
C PRO A 3 -5.44 -4.28 10.15
N HIS A 4 -5.84 -4.72 8.96
CA HIS A 4 -5.51 -4.01 7.72
C HIS A 4 -6.42 -2.77 7.64
N ARG A 5 -5.84 -1.57 7.75
CA ARG A 5 -6.62 -0.32 7.65
C ARG A 5 -6.52 0.23 6.23
N VAL A 6 -7.60 0.09 5.48
CA VAL A 6 -7.79 0.76 4.19
C VAL A 6 -8.18 2.21 4.46
N VAL A 7 -7.46 3.16 3.88
CA VAL A 7 -7.74 4.58 4.06
C VAL A 7 -8.16 5.18 2.71
N PRO A 8 -9.32 5.84 2.62
CA PRO A 8 -9.67 6.61 1.43
C PRO A 8 -8.67 7.76 1.26
N ASN A 9 -8.12 7.91 0.07
CA ASN A 9 -6.94 8.74 -0.24
C ASN A 9 -7.03 10.15 0.36
N GLY A 10 -6.11 10.51 1.26
CA GLY A 10 -5.92 11.88 1.76
C GLY A 10 -4.62 12.46 1.23
N ILE A 11 -4.70 13.30 0.18
CA ILE A 11 -3.54 13.94 -0.47
C ILE A 11 -3.88 15.40 -0.82
N GLU A 12 -2.87 16.26 -0.86
CA GLU A 12 -2.90 17.70 -1.18
C GLU A 12 -4.02 18.07 -2.19
N PRO A 13 -4.98 18.95 -1.83
CA PRO A 13 -6.15 19.24 -2.67
C PRO A 13 -5.80 19.72 -4.09
N ARG A 14 -4.70 20.47 -4.25
CA ARG A 14 -4.33 21.09 -5.54
C ARG A 14 -3.98 20.07 -6.63
N GLU A 15 -3.45 18.91 -6.27
CA GLU A 15 -3.12 17.83 -7.22
C GLU A 15 -4.35 17.04 -7.68
N TRP A 16 -5.48 17.21 -6.98
CA TRP A 16 -6.74 16.52 -7.23
C TRP A 16 -7.80 17.38 -7.94
N ILE A 17 -7.62 18.70 -7.99
CA ILE A 17 -8.59 19.64 -8.58
C ILE A 17 -8.44 19.79 -10.11
N GLY A 18 -7.45 19.13 -10.73
CA GLY A 18 -7.24 19.13 -12.19
C GLY A 18 -7.91 17.97 -12.94
N GLN A 19 -7.82 17.97 -14.28
CA GLN A 19 -8.21 16.84 -15.12
C GLN A 19 -7.53 15.54 -14.63
N GLN A 20 -8.28 14.44 -14.60
CA GLN A 20 -7.71 13.15 -14.22
C GLN A 20 -6.66 12.74 -15.25
N PRO A 21 -5.39 12.53 -14.84
CA PRO A 21 -4.35 12.09 -15.75
C PRO A 21 -4.63 10.67 -16.24
N SER A 22 -4.17 10.35 -17.44
CA SER A 22 -4.19 8.96 -17.91
C SER A 22 -3.26 8.09 -17.06
N PRO A 23 -3.65 6.86 -16.69
CA PRO A 23 -2.79 5.97 -15.94
C PRO A 23 -1.55 5.57 -16.77
N PRO A 24 -0.39 5.36 -16.13
CA PRO A 24 0.80 4.85 -16.81
C PRO A 24 0.53 3.49 -17.45
N ARG A 25 1.08 3.23 -18.63
CA ARG A 25 0.78 2.01 -19.42
C ARG A 25 0.98 0.70 -18.65
N TRP A 26 1.95 0.64 -17.73
CA TRP A 26 2.18 -0.57 -16.92
C TRP A 26 1.09 -0.75 -15.86
N PHE A 27 0.58 0.34 -15.30
CA PHE A 27 -0.48 0.32 -14.30
C PHE A 27 -1.82 -0.06 -14.94
N SER A 28 -2.11 0.46 -16.14
CA SER A 28 -3.34 0.14 -16.89
C SER A 28 -3.48 -1.34 -17.29
N ARG A 29 -2.43 -2.15 -17.13
CA ARG A 29 -2.44 -3.59 -17.42
C ARG A 29 -2.69 -4.45 -16.16
N ILE A 30 -2.69 -3.83 -14.99
CA ILE A 30 -2.96 -4.51 -13.72
C ILE A 30 -4.48 -4.66 -13.60
N PRO A 31 -5.00 -5.88 -13.36
CA PRO A 31 -6.43 -6.10 -13.20
C PRO A 31 -6.95 -5.38 -11.94
N GLY A 32 -8.16 -4.82 -12.03
CA GLY A 32 -8.83 -4.18 -10.90
C GLY A 32 -9.68 -5.16 -10.08
N PRO A 33 -10.00 -4.82 -8.81
CA PRO A 33 -9.67 -3.57 -8.11
C PRO A 33 -8.20 -3.46 -7.69
N THR A 34 -7.71 -2.22 -7.52
CA THR A 34 -6.31 -1.90 -7.21
C THR A 34 -6.15 -1.19 -5.86
N ALA A 35 -5.20 -1.65 -5.04
CA ALA A 35 -4.80 -1.01 -3.80
C ALA A 35 -3.32 -0.61 -3.85
N VAL A 36 -3.02 0.67 -3.73
CA VAL A 36 -1.67 1.22 -3.97
C VAL A 36 -0.99 1.64 -2.66
N TYR A 37 0.26 1.23 -2.48
CA TYR A 37 1.20 1.79 -1.50
C TYR A 37 2.33 2.51 -2.24
N VAL A 38 2.69 3.72 -1.78
CA VAL A 38 3.84 4.47 -2.29
C VAL A 38 4.77 4.79 -1.13
N GLY A 39 6.02 4.32 -1.21
CA GLY A 39 7.03 4.52 -0.18
C GLY A 39 8.19 3.54 -0.28
N THR A 40 9.21 3.75 0.57
CA THR A 40 10.35 2.83 0.66
C THR A 40 9.90 1.45 1.14
N LEU A 41 10.21 0.42 0.35
CA LEU A 41 9.92 -0.99 0.64
C LEU A 41 11.05 -1.58 1.49
N ASP A 42 11.06 -1.20 2.76
CA ASP A 42 12.06 -1.62 3.76
C ASP A 42 11.40 -2.40 4.92
N SER A 43 12.16 -2.64 5.98
CA SER A 43 11.74 -3.38 7.17
C SER A 43 10.53 -2.78 7.90
N ARG A 44 10.14 -1.53 7.61
CA ARG A 44 8.93 -0.89 8.15
C ARG A 44 7.68 -1.29 7.38
N LEU A 45 7.77 -1.95 6.23
CA LEU A 45 6.62 -2.43 5.48
C LEU A 45 5.99 -3.64 6.21
N ASP A 46 4.67 -3.64 6.40
CA ASP A 46 3.95 -4.77 6.99
C ASP A 46 3.78 -5.90 5.97
N VAL A 47 4.87 -6.63 5.72
CA VAL A 47 4.94 -7.74 4.76
C VAL A 47 3.91 -8.82 5.08
N ASP A 48 3.75 -9.18 6.35
CA ASP A 48 2.84 -10.25 6.75
C ASP A 48 1.38 -9.80 6.54
N GLY A 49 1.03 -8.57 6.93
CA GLY A 49 -0.29 -8.01 6.67
C GLY A 49 -0.63 -7.90 5.18
N LEU A 50 0.36 -7.58 4.33
CA LEU A 50 0.17 -7.54 2.87
C LEU A 50 -0.05 -8.93 2.27
N ILE A 51 0.67 -9.96 2.75
CA ILE A 51 0.48 -11.36 2.32
C ILE A 51 -0.90 -11.86 2.78
N ASP A 52 -1.27 -11.59 4.03
CA ASP A 52 -2.60 -11.95 4.56
C ASP A 52 -3.71 -11.29 3.74
N LEU A 53 -3.55 -10.00 3.38
CA LEU A 53 -4.50 -9.29 2.53
C LEU A 53 -4.56 -9.89 1.11
N ALA A 54 -3.40 -10.19 0.51
CA ALA A 54 -3.32 -10.79 -0.81
C ALA A 54 -4.03 -12.15 -0.87
N ALA A 55 -3.86 -12.97 0.17
CA ALA A 55 -4.52 -14.26 0.29
C ALA A 55 -6.03 -14.14 0.57
N ALA A 56 -6.45 -13.18 1.40
CA ALA A 56 -7.85 -12.95 1.75
C ALA A 56 -8.64 -12.31 0.60
N ARG A 57 -7.98 -11.59 -0.31
CA ARG A 57 -8.58 -10.90 -1.47
C ARG A 57 -7.81 -11.19 -2.77
N PRO A 58 -7.89 -12.41 -3.32
CA PRO A 58 -7.16 -12.78 -4.55
C PRO A 58 -7.51 -11.94 -5.78
N GLU A 59 -8.69 -11.32 -5.78
CA GLU A 59 -9.18 -10.41 -6.81
C GLU A 59 -8.57 -9.00 -6.71
N LEU A 60 -8.03 -8.62 -5.55
CA LEU A 60 -7.44 -7.31 -5.32
C LEU A 60 -5.98 -7.31 -5.76
N SER A 61 -5.62 -6.44 -6.70
CA SER A 61 -4.23 -6.18 -7.06
C SER A 61 -3.60 -5.17 -6.11
N ILE A 62 -2.63 -5.63 -5.32
CA ILE A 62 -1.83 -4.80 -4.41
C ILE A 62 -0.61 -4.28 -5.18
N VAL A 63 -0.48 -2.96 -5.32
CA VAL A 63 0.58 -2.32 -6.09
C VAL A 63 1.50 -1.55 -5.14
N LEU A 64 2.76 -1.97 -5.06
CA LEU A 64 3.78 -1.38 -4.18
C LEU A 64 4.78 -0.60 -5.02
N ILE A 65 4.91 0.70 -4.77
CA ILE A 65 5.73 1.62 -5.57
C ILE A 65 6.79 2.26 -4.68
N GLY A 66 8.06 2.07 -5.02
CA GLY A 66 9.16 2.81 -4.38
C GLY A 66 10.47 2.03 -4.34
N PRO A 67 11.52 2.64 -3.77
CA PRO A 67 12.82 1.99 -3.65
C PRO A 67 12.73 0.79 -2.71
N ALA A 68 13.42 -0.30 -3.06
CA ALA A 68 13.49 -1.54 -2.30
C ALA A 68 14.94 -1.82 -1.87
N PRO A 69 15.49 -1.06 -0.90
CA PRO A 69 16.87 -1.23 -0.46
C PRO A 69 17.08 -2.60 0.20
N ASP A 70 16.04 -3.14 0.85
CA ASP A 70 16.02 -4.48 1.40
C ASP A 70 15.32 -5.45 0.43
N THR A 71 16.12 -6.21 -0.32
CA THR A 71 15.58 -7.17 -1.27
C THR A 71 14.88 -8.36 -0.61
N ALA A 72 15.18 -8.67 0.65
CA ALA A 72 14.56 -9.78 1.38
C ALA A 72 13.10 -9.48 1.74
N VAL A 73 12.79 -8.23 2.11
CA VAL A 73 11.42 -7.73 2.34
C VAL A 73 10.55 -8.00 1.11
N VAL A 74 11.06 -7.64 -0.07
CA VAL A 74 10.31 -7.73 -1.32
C VAL A 74 10.27 -9.16 -1.89
N ALA A 75 11.26 -9.99 -1.57
CA ALA A 75 11.34 -11.37 -2.06
C ALA A 75 10.13 -12.23 -1.65
N ARG A 76 9.61 -12.03 -0.43
CA ARG A 76 8.39 -12.73 0.03
C ARG A 76 7.17 -12.26 -0.75
N LEU A 77 7.02 -10.94 -0.90
CA LEU A 77 5.88 -10.31 -1.58
C LEU A 77 5.79 -10.69 -3.07
N ARG A 78 6.93 -10.89 -3.75
CA ARG A 78 6.97 -11.33 -5.16
C ARG A 78 6.39 -12.71 -5.43
N ARG A 79 6.16 -13.52 -4.39
CA ARG A 79 5.58 -14.86 -4.53
C ARG A 79 4.05 -14.82 -4.66
N GLU A 80 3.43 -13.71 -4.25
CA GLU A 80 1.98 -13.55 -4.31
C GLU A 80 1.55 -13.11 -5.71
N ARG A 81 0.54 -13.78 -6.27
CA ARG A 81 0.13 -13.58 -7.68
C ARG A 81 -0.51 -12.22 -7.95
N ASN A 82 -1.11 -11.62 -6.93
CA ASN A 82 -1.81 -10.34 -6.98
C ASN A 82 -1.02 -9.20 -6.30
N ILE A 83 0.27 -9.41 -6.00
CA ILE A 83 1.17 -8.32 -5.56
C ILE A 83 2.07 -7.90 -6.72
N HIS A 84 2.03 -6.62 -7.06
CA HIS A 84 2.80 -5.99 -8.13
C HIS A 84 3.77 -4.98 -7.52
N ILE A 85 5.07 -5.19 -7.73
CA ILE A 85 6.10 -4.29 -7.21
C ILE A 85 6.72 -3.48 -8.35
N ARG A 86 6.70 -2.17 -8.18
CA ARG A 86 7.35 -1.19 -9.05
C ARG A 86 8.42 -0.46 -8.23
N GLY A 87 9.58 -0.24 -8.85
CA GLY A 87 10.61 0.60 -8.27
C GLY A 87 10.18 2.06 -8.16
N GLU A 88 11.15 2.94 -7.92
CA GLU A 88 10.92 4.38 -7.95
C GLU A 88 10.36 4.83 -9.31
N VAL A 89 9.36 5.70 -9.27
CA VAL A 89 8.74 6.33 -10.44
C VAL A 89 8.66 7.83 -10.21
N GLY A 90 8.54 8.59 -11.29
CA GLY A 90 8.45 10.05 -11.19
C GLY A 90 7.22 10.53 -10.42
N ARG A 91 7.30 11.73 -9.85
CA ARG A 91 6.21 12.32 -9.05
C ARG A 91 4.87 12.38 -9.80
N GLU A 92 4.89 12.77 -11.07
CA GLU A 92 3.71 12.81 -11.93
C GLU A 92 3.08 11.43 -12.13
N GLU A 93 3.93 10.40 -12.24
CA GLU A 93 3.52 9.01 -12.39
C GLU A 93 2.87 8.49 -11.10
N VAL A 94 3.42 8.86 -9.94
CA VAL A 94 2.79 8.60 -8.63
C VAL A 94 1.40 9.24 -8.57
N VAL A 95 1.26 10.52 -8.94
CA VAL A 95 -0.06 11.19 -8.97
C VAL A 95 -1.01 10.45 -9.92
N ALA A 96 -0.53 10.08 -11.11
CA ALA A 96 -1.35 9.39 -12.09
C ALA A 96 -1.82 8.02 -11.61
N VAL A 97 -0.97 7.25 -10.93
CA VAL A 97 -1.37 5.98 -10.32
C VAL A 97 -2.42 6.22 -9.24
N LEU A 98 -2.16 7.12 -8.30
CA LEU A 98 -3.04 7.36 -7.15
C LEU A 98 -4.43 7.87 -7.58
N ARG A 99 -4.49 8.71 -8.62
CA ARG A 99 -5.75 9.22 -9.20
C ARG A 99 -6.49 8.19 -10.05
N ASN A 100 -5.89 7.05 -10.35
CA ASN A 100 -6.51 5.94 -11.10
C ASN A 100 -6.59 4.63 -10.27
N SER A 101 -6.27 4.68 -8.99
CA SER A 101 -6.38 3.54 -8.07
C SER A 101 -7.71 3.55 -7.32
N ASP A 102 -8.21 2.36 -6.97
CA ASP A 102 -9.44 2.23 -6.20
C ASP A 102 -9.21 2.56 -4.72
N LEU A 103 -8.04 2.19 -4.19
CA LEU A 103 -7.69 2.32 -2.77
C LEU A 103 -6.21 2.71 -2.60
N THR A 104 -5.89 3.43 -1.51
CA THR A 104 -4.50 3.55 -1.01
C THR A 104 -4.32 2.82 0.31
N LEU A 105 -3.11 2.29 0.48
CA LEU A 105 -2.70 1.50 1.64
C LEU A 105 -1.77 2.31 2.54
N LEU A 106 -2.02 2.24 3.84
CA LEU A 106 -1.05 2.60 4.87
C LEU A 106 -0.44 1.33 5.44
N ALA A 107 0.61 0.82 4.79
CA ALA A 107 1.19 -0.49 5.07
C ALA A 107 2.46 -0.42 5.95
N HIS A 108 2.48 0.45 6.96
CA HIS A 108 3.60 0.52 7.90
C HIS A 108 3.38 -0.39 9.10
N ARG A 109 4.40 -1.18 9.48
CA ARG A 109 4.46 -1.88 10.76
C ARG A 109 4.35 -0.84 11.87
N VAL A 110 3.36 -1.03 12.74
CA VAL A 110 3.31 -0.34 14.03
C VAL A 110 4.38 -0.98 14.91
N THR A 111 5.42 -0.22 15.27
CA THR A 111 6.49 -0.72 16.15
C THR A 111 6.08 -0.57 17.62
N PRO A 112 6.63 -1.41 18.54
CA PRO A 112 6.18 -1.49 19.96
C PRO A 112 6.36 -0.22 20.81
N LEU A 113 6.86 0.90 20.26
CA LEU A 113 6.86 2.18 20.98
C LEU A 113 5.47 2.81 21.10
N THR A 114 4.44 2.23 20.46
CA THR A 114 3.03 2.65 20.60
C THR A 114 2.12 1.60 21.28
N GLU A 115 2.64 0.41 21.59
CA GLU A 115 1.92 -0.59 22.40
C GLU A 115 2.12 -0.38 23.91
N ALA A 116 3.05 0.49 24.32
CA ALA A 116 3.29 0.86 25.71
C ALA A 116 2.28 1.86 26.30
N MET A 117 1.23 2.23 25.55
CA MET A 117 0.01 2.81 26.13
C MET A 117 -1.07 1.72 26.28
N SER A 118 -0.72 0.73 27.08
CA SER A 118 -1.59 -0.09 27.92
C SER A 118 -3.02 -0.39 27.40
N PRO A 119 -3.28 -1.62 26.93
CA PRO A 119 -4.65 -2.13 26.82
C PRO A 119 -5.26 -2.55 28.18
N LEU A 120 -4.80 -1.97 29.31
CA LEU A 120 -5.45 -2.15 30.63
C LEU A 120 -6.60 -1.17 30.89
N LYS A 121 -7.02 -0.37 29.90
CA LYS A 121 -8.33 0.32 29.94
C LYS A 121 -9.41 -0.41 29.11
N VAL A 122 -9.27 -1.71 28.93
CA VAL A 122 -10.32 -2.58 28.33
C VAL A 122 -11.31 -3.11 29.40
N TYR A 123 -11.21 -2.67 30.67
CA TYR A 123 -12.01 -3.25 31.75
C TYR A 123 -12.69 -2.31 32.75
N GLU A 124 -13.00 -1.05 32.42
CA GLU A 124 -14.00 -0.31 33.22
C GLU A 124 -14.94 0.51 32.33
N TYR A 125 -16.18 0.00 32.24
CA TYR A 125 -17.48 0.61 31.87
C TYR A 125 -17.58 1.45 30.59
#